data_AF-A0A949SJ22-F1
#
_entry.id   AF-A0A949SJ22-F1
#
_cell.length_a   1.000
_cell.length_b   1.000
_cell.length_c   1.000
_cell.angle_alpha   90.00
_cell.angle_beta   90.00
_cell.angle_gamma   90.00
#
_symmetry.space_group_name_H-M   'P 1'
#
loop_
_entity.id
_entity.type
_entity.pdbx_description
1 polymer ?
#
loop_
_entity_poly.entity_id
_entity_poly.type
_entity_poly.pdbx_seq_one_letter_code
_entity_poly.pdbx_strand_id
1 'polypeptide(L)'
;MPVLDHKQETNTDSVHESLSHAVSLTVLELDANPQKLVPAFLLANLMSPALWDWRNEKRAANEQGVLNSPRNRLNQIQRFFHRYTFTNLPDQPGGDPWGLISFKEEEQRLGVEFVRNIRTEYDTTLRQLHVENPESQFGQIVNEPYYDRGLFPRLKNEILEVMNAFATTNEEGKASGKCWGLAALWAAALVVWGRFPLDQVVITGNRAHVFVYLDVEDGHLLNNTKWFSTTRINNQSELSDFVRAVASGPETTFFYNPSLGMCHCISRTSQIPHHQVKDIYRRIGEFVSNPLKHPDPEQIRYIEPSHAVPDPLDHDSAEGYQSAIHQLAREYPGSIFEYALYAFRSLRVRNPEVYIHAALRDPNTAELAAKVTTLDDALSIVHNIEGNSSIFGSRDRIALPDEVVYFNTGHEAEKALLLYTLLRMSSIENLDSSLLLMKDHSLVMVNGRPVYPESYVSFERDEKTVGAAPTTISLSAIITCPKCGFVKAEQMPTNACVFFYECTNCLDLLKPLPGDCCVFCSYGSVQCPPKGAGNVCC
;
A
#
# COMPACT_ATOMS: atom_id res chain seq x y z
N MET A 1 -17.11 26.21 11.29
CA MET A 1 -16.36 24.93 11.22
C MET A 1 -16.88 24.07 12.35
N PRO A 2 -17.52 22.93 12.09
CA PRO A 2 -18.01 22.11 13.19
C PRO A 2 -16.83 21.37 13.82
N VAL A 3 -16.73 21.50 15.14
CA VAL A 3 -15.93 20.65 16.02
C VAL A 3 -16.57 19.26 15.97
N LEU A 4 -15.77 18.22 15.72
CA LEU A 4 -16.23 16.83 15.72
C LEU A 4 -16.57 16.43 17.15
N ASP A 5 -17.87 16.24 17.42
CA ASP A 5 -18.40 15.76 18.70
C ASP A 5 -18.63 14.24 18.60
N HIS A 6 -18.15 13.50 19.60
CA HIS A 6 -18.18 12.05 19.70
C HIS A 6 -19.61 11.51 19.79
N LYS A 7 -20.21 11.07 18.67
CA LYS A 7 -21.42 10.19 18.68
C LYS A 7 -21.80 9.53 17.34
N GLN A 8 -20.83 9.26 16.45
CA GLN A 8 -21.03 8.56 15.17
C GLN A 8 -20.13 7.33 14.97
N GLU A 9 -19.43 6.88 16.03
CA GLU A 9 -18.26 5.99 15.93
C GLU A 9 -18.54 4.55 15.45
N THR A 10 -19.71 3.97 15.68
CA THR A 10 -19.87 2.50 15.45
C THR A 10 -19.95 2.07 13.98
N ASN A 11 -20.38 2.94 13.06
CA ASN A 11 -20.49 2.59 11.63
C ASN A 11 -19.23 2.99 10.84
N THR A 12 -18.62 4.13 11.19
CA THR A 12 -17.42 4.64 10.53
C THR A 12 -16.19 3.79 10.84
N ASP A 13 -16.03 3.35 12.09
CA ASP A 13 -14.90 2.49 12.49
C ASP A 13 -14.93 1.13 11.76
N SER A 14 -16.12 0.56 11.56
CA SER A 14 -16.28 -0.70 10.81
C SER A 14 -15.90 -0.55 9.33
N VAL A 15 -16.22 0.60 8.71
CA VAL A 15 -15.83 0.88 7.33
C VAL A 15 -14.32 1.07 7.21
N HIS A 16 -13.71 1.84 8.13
CA HIS A 16 -12.26 2.05 8.13
C HIS A 16 -11.49 0.76 8.37
N GLU A 17 -11.97 -0.06 9.30
CA GLU A 17 -11.40 -1.38 9.56
C GLU A 17 -11.41 -2.22 8.27
N SER A 18 -12.56 -2.32 7.60
CA SER A 18 -12.68 -3.08 6.36
C SER A 18 -11.78 -2.57 5.23
N LEU A 19 -11.67 -1.24 5.06
CA LEU A 19 -10.80 -0.65 4.03
C LEU A 19 -9.32 -0.83 4.35
N SER A 20 -8.96 -0.79 5.64
CA SER A 20 -7.57 -0.95 6.09
C SER A 20 -7.00 -2.34 5.74
N HIS A 21 -7.87 -3.33 5.50
CA HIS A 21 -7.46 -4.65 5.01
C HIS A 21 -6.74 -4.58 3.65
N ALA A 22 -7.08 -3.60 2.80
CA ALA A 22 -6.41 -3.41 1.52
C ALA A 22 -5.01 -2.77 1.67
N VAL A 23 -4.80 -2.01 2.74
CA VAL A 23 -3.52 -1.33 3.01
C VAL A 23 -2.46 -2.32 3.49
N SER A 24 -2.86 -3.24 4.38
CA SER A 24 -2.02 -4.29 4.95
C SER A 24 -2.61 -5.68 4.65
N LEU A 25 -2.39 -6.17 3.44
CA LEU A 25 -2.95 -7.44 2.98
C LEU A 25 -2.19 -8.64 3.55
N THR A 26 -2.51 -9.08 4.76
CA THR A 26 -2.03 -10.37 5.28
C THR A 26 -2.87 -11.52 4.74
N VAL A 27 -2.42 -12.74 5.04
CA VAL A 27 -3.20 -13.96 4.75
C VAL A 27 -4.56 -13.97 5.45
N LEU A 28 -4.69 -13.35 6.64
CA LEU A 28 -5.96 -13.28 7.38
C LEU A 28 -6.94 -12.31 6.73
N GLU A 29 -6.48 -11.11 6.36
CA GLU A 29 -7.30 -10.13 5.62
C GLU A 29 -7.84 -10.73 4.33
N LEU A 30 -6.96 -11.39 3.58
CA LEU A 30 -7.32 -12.00 2.31
C LEU A 30 -8.43 -13.04 2.48
N ASP A 31 -8.34 -13.91 3.49
CA ASP A 31 -9.38 -14.89 3.81
C ASP A 31 -10.68 -14.24 4.30
N ALA A 32 -10.58 -13.09 4.98
CA ALA A 32 -11.75 -12.37 5.49
C ALA A 32 -12.56 -11.73 4.35
N ASN A 33 -11.91 -11.28 3.27
CA ASN A 33 -12.60 -10.61 2.17
C ASN A 33 -11.92 -10.81 0.80
N PRO A 34 -11.85 -12.07 0.30
CA PRO A 34 -11.12 -12.36 -0.93
C PRO A 34 -11.74 -11.68 -2.15
N GLN A 35 -13.07 -11.57 -2.19
CA GLN A 35 -13.82 -10.98 -3.32
C GLN A 35 -13.51 -9.50 -3.57
N LYS A 36 -13.04 -8.77 -2.55
CA LYS A 36 -12.60 -7.38 -2.73
C LYS A 36 -11.08 -7.27 -2.81
N LEU A 37 -10.36 -8.01 -1.98
CA LEU A 37 -8.93 -7.82 -1.78
C LEU A 37 -8.11 -8.41 -2.92
N VAL A 38 -8.48 -9.57 -3.46
CA VAL A 38 -7.85 -10.14 -4.66
C VAL A 38 -7.90 -9.19 -5.86
N PRO A 39 -9.09 -8.72 -6.31
CA PRO A 39 -9.15 -7.77 -7.42
C PRO A 39 -8.47 -6.45 -7.10
N ALA A 40 -8.64 -5.92 -5.89
CA ALA A 40 -8.01 -4.66 -5.48
C ALA A 40 -6.48 -4.72 -5.55
N PHE A 41 -5.89 -5.84 -5.13
CA PHE A 41 -4.45 -6.02 -5.14
C PHE A 41 -3.90 -6.18 -6.56
N LEU A 42 -4.63 -6.85 -7.45
CA LEU A 42 -4.30 -6.87 -8.88
C LEU A 42 -4.36 -5.46 -9.49
N LEU A 43 -5.47 -4.73 -9.24
CA LEU A 43 -5.66 -3.36 -9.72
C LEU A 43 -4.55 -2.42 -9.24
N ALA A 44 -4.10 -2.55 -8.00
CA ALA A 44 -2.98 -1.77 -7.48
C ALA A 44 -1.69 -2.00 -8.29
N ASN A 45 -1.40 -3.23 -8.70
CA ASN A 45 -0.27 -3.54 -9.58
C ASN A 45 -0.48 -3.04 -11.01
N LEU A 46 -1.71 -3.13 -11.56
CA LEU A 46 -2.06 -2.58 -12.87
C LEU A 46 -1.91 -1.05 -12.93
N MET A 47 -2.12 -0.36 -11.82
CA MET A 47 -1.90 1.09 -11.68
C MET A 47 -0.43 1.49 -11.50
N SER A 48 0.49 0.55 -11.25
CA SER A 48 1.88 0.84 -10.91
C SER A 48 2.66 1.48 -12.06
N PRO A 49 3.21 2.70 -11.91
CA PRO A 49 4.07 3.31 -12.93
C PRO A 49 5.26 2.42 -13.34
N ALA A 50 5.86 1.71 -12.37
CA ALA A 50 6.98 0.81 -12.63
C ALA A 50 6.64 -0.34 -13.60
N LEU A 51 5.38 -0.83 -13.57
CA LEU A 51 4.92 -1.84 -14.51
C LEU A 51 4.77 -1.26 -15.93
N TRP A 52 4.31 -0.02 -16.03
CA TRP A 52 4.17 0.67 -17.31
C TRP A 52 5.54 1.08 -17.88
N ASP A 53 6.53 1.32 -17.03
CA ASP A 53 7.92 1.48 -17.47
C ASP A 53 8.46 0.21 -18.13
N TRP A 54 8.11 -0.98 -17.64
CA TRP A 54 8.48 -2.23 -18.33
C TRP A 54 7.92 -2.28 -19.75
N ARG A 55 6.66 -1.83 -19.92
CA ARG A 55 5.99 -1.74 -21.24
C ARG A 55 6.75 -0.80 -22.18
N ASN A 56 7.43 0.21 -21.64
CA ASN A 56 8.22 1.17 -22.40
C ASN A 56 9.68 0.71 -22.63
N GLU A 57 10.26 -0.05 -21.71
CA GLU A 57 11.64 -0.59 -21.81
C GLU A 57 11.83 -1.50 -23.05
N LYS A 58 10.81 -2.29 -23.40
CA LYS A 58 10.88 -3.29 -24.49
C LYS A 58 9.57 -3.39 -25.24
N ARG A 59 9.67 -3.66 -26.56
CA ARG A 59 8.49 -3.90 -27.39
C ARG A 59 8.02 -5.35 -27.29
N ALA A 60 6.74 -5.53 -26.97
CA ALA A 60 6.04 -6.80 -27.10
C ALA A 60 5.72 -7.16 -28.56
N ALA A 61 5.87 -6.20 -29.48
CA ALA A 61 5.66 -6.33 -30.91
C ALA A 61 6.97 -6.14 -31.70
N ASN A 62 6.98 -6.60 -32.95
CA ASN A 62 8.04 -6.32 -33.90
C ASN A 62 8.00 -4.86 -34.41
N GLU A 63 8.92 -4.49 -35.29
CA GLU A 63 9.02 -3.13 -35.84
C GLU A 63 7.78 -2.69 -36.62
N GLN A 64 7.02 -3.65 -37.18
CA GLN A 64 5.78 -3.43 -37.92
C GLN A 64 4.53 -3.39 -37.01
N GLY A 65 4.71 -3.49 -35.68
CA GLY A 65 3.61 -3.45 -34.71
C GLY A 65 2.86 -4.78 -34.53
N VAL A 66 3.33 -5.87 -35.12
CA VAL A 66 2.75 -7.21 -34.93
C VAL A 66 3.28 -7.83 -33.64
N LEU A 67 2.38 -8.28 -32.77
CA LEU A 67 2.75 -8.91 -31.50
C LEU A 67 3.63 -10.16 -31.73
N ASN A 68 4.68 -10.28 -30.92
CA ASN A 68 5.49 -11.49 -30.88
C ASN A 68 4.65 -12.69 -30.41
N SER A 69 5.08 -13.92 -30.73
CA SER A 69 4.39 -15.13 -30.29
C SER A 69 4.18 -15.15 -28.76
N PRO A 70 3.10 -15.77 -28.25
CA PRO A 70 2.85 -15.88 -26.81
C PRO A 70 4.09 -16.36 -26.04
N ARG A 71 4.73 -17.42 -26.52
CA ARG A 71 5.97 -17.96 -25.95
C ARG A 71 7.11 -16.93 -25.88
N ASN A 72 7.32 -16.14 -26.92
CA ASN A 72 8.36 -15.10 -26.92
C ASN A 72 8.05 -13.98 -25.93
N ARG A 73 6.78 -13.58 -25.84
CA ARG A 73 6.34 -12.59 -24.85
C ARG A 73 6.53 -13.09 -23.43
N LEU A 74 6.12 -14.33 -23.13
CA LEU A 74 6.32 -14.97 -21.82
C LEU A 74 7.81 -15.05 -21.44
N ASN A 75 8.68 -15.43 -22.38
CA ASN A 75 10.13 -15.45 -22.14
C ASN A 75 10.70 -14.06 -21.79
N GLN A 76 10.16 -12.97 -22.34
CA GLN A 76 10.60 -11.63 -21.96
C GLN A 76 10.07 -11.22 -20.59
N ILE A 77 8.80 -11.53 -20.26
CA ILE A 77 8.26 -11.28 -18.92
C ILE A 77 9.08 -12.03 -17.87
N GLN A 78 9.39 -13.30 -18.12
CA GLN A 78 10.26 -14.12 -17.26
C GLN A 78 11.62 -13.46 -16.98
N ARG A 79 12.20 -12.72 -17.94
CA ARG A 79 13.45 -11.98 -17.72
C ARG A 79 13.29 -10.80 -16.77
N PHE A 80 12.13 -10.15 -16.71
CA PHE A 80 11.83 -9.17 -15.67
C PHE A 80 11.74 -9.86 -14.31
N PHE A 81 11.09 -11.03 -14.24
CA PHE A 81 11.00 -11.82 -13.00
C PHE A 81 12.34 -12.37 -12.49
N HIS A 82 13.37 -12.48 -13.33
CA HIS A 82 14.74 -12.80 -12.85
C HIS A 82 15.34 -11.70 -11.96
N ARG A 83 14.77 -10.49 -11.97
CA ARG A 83 15.13 -9.39 -11.04
C ARG A 83 14.51 -9.58 -9.65
N TYR A 84 13.62 -10.56 -9.49
CA TYR A 84 12.88 -10.83 -8.26
C TYR A 84 13.33 -12.15 -7.63
N THR A 85 13.22 -12.21 -6.30
CA THR A 85 13.29 -13.45 -5.52
C THR A 85 11.99 -13.65 -4.74
N PHE A 86 11.78 -14.87 -4.26
CA PHE A 86 10.78 -15.10 -3.22
C PHE A 86 11.31 -14.52 -1.91
N THR A 87 10.49 -13.79 -1.17
CA THR A 87 10.89 -13.22 0.13
C THR A 87 11.18 -14.34 1.13
N ASN A 88 12.44 -14.42 1.55
CA ASN A 88 12.89 -15.31 2.61
C ASN A 88 14.00 -14.59 3.38
N LEU A 89 13.73 -14.26 4.65
CA LEU A 89 14.66 -13.59 5.55
C LEU A 89 14.92 -14.50 6.76
N PRO A 90 15.90 -15.42 6.70
CA PRO A 90 16.05 -16.49 7.68
C PRO A 90 16.13 -16.04 9.15
N ASP A 91 16.64 -14.83 9.39
CA ASP A 91 16.77 -14.26 10.74
C ASP A 91 15.48 -13.62 11.26
N GLN A 92 14.41 -13.61 10.46
CA GLN A 92 13.11 -13.04 10.81
C GLN A 92 12.07 -14.16 11.10
N PRO A 93 11.11 -13.94 12.01
CA PRO A 93 10.05 -14.91 12.29
C PRO A 93 9.31 -15.36 11.03
N GLY A 94 9.32 -16.67 10.73
CA GLY A 94 8.70 -17.23 9.53
C GLY A 94 9.27 -16.67 8.21
N GLY A 95 10.46 -16.09 8.24
CA GLY A 95 11.11 -15.41 7.12
C GLY A 95 10.39 -14.15 6.61
N ASP A 96 9.62 -13.49 7.48
CA ASP A 96 8.80 -12.32 7.18
C ASP A 96 9.30 -11.05 7.90
N PRO A 97 9.54 -9.93 7.19
CA PRO A 97 10.10 -8.72 7.81
C PRO A 97 9.08 -7.93 8.64
N TRP A 98 7.80 -8.27 8.58
CA TRP A 98 6.70 -7.43 9.09
C TRP A 98 6.28 -7.78 10.51
N GLY A 99 7.13 -8.53 11.22
CA GLY A 99 6.96 -8.86 12.64
C GLY A 99 5.89 -9.92 12.91
N LEU A 100 5.43 -9.95 14.16
CA LEU A 100 4.48 -10.93 14.68
C LEU A 100 3.15 -10.27 15.02
N ILE A 101 2.05 -10.97 14.74
CA ILE A 101 0.69 -10.63 15.17
C ILE A 101 0.22 -11.59 16.26
N SER A 102 -0.72 -11.14 17.09
CA SER A 102 -1.34 -11.95 18.15
C SER A 102 -2.67 -12.52 17.67
N PHE A 103 -2.82 -13.85 17.68
CA PHE A 103 -4.12 -14.46 17.33
C PHE A 103 -5.25 -13.96 18.22
N LYS A 104 -4.97 -13.65 19.50
CA LYS A 104 -5.97 -13.13 20.44
C LYS A 104 -6.45 -11.74 20.06
N GLU A 105 -5.57 -10.89 19.55
CA GLU A 105 -5.93 -9.54 19.06
C GLU A 105 -6.72 -9.65 17.75
N GLU A 106 -6.27 -10.53 16.85
CA GLU A 106 -6.99 -10.81 15.60
C GLU A 106 -8.39 -11.41 15.83
N GLU A 107 -8.56 -12.24 16.86
CA GLU A 107 -9.88 -12.76 17.27
C GLU A 107 -10.86 -11.64 17.64
N GLN A 108 -10.38 -10.54 18.23
CA GLN A 108 -11.21 -9.38 18.58
C GLN A 108 -11.60 -8.56 17.34
N ARG A 109 -10.72 -8.55 16.33
CA ARG A 109 -10.84 -7.73 15.12
C ARG A 109 -11.65 -8.41 14.02
N LEU A 110 -11.29 -9.65 13.70
CA LEU A 110 -11.87 -10.44 12.60
C LEU A 110 -12.93 -11.44 13.06
N GLY A 111 -13.04 -11.65 14.38
CA GLY A 111 -14.00 -12.57 14.98
C GLY A 111 -13.37 -13.90 15.40
N VAL A 112 -13.76 -14.34 16.60
CA VAL A 112 -13.18 -15.50 17.29
C VAL A 112 -13.28 -16.79 16.47
N GLU A 113 -14.46 -17.08 15.92
CA GLU A 113 -14.69 -18.32 15.17
C GLU A 113 -13.89 -18.35 13.87
N PHE A 114 -13.85 -17.22 13.15
CA PHE A 114 -13.08 -17.08 11.92
C PHE A 114 -11.59 -17.34 12.15
N VAL A 115 -10.98 -16.66 13.13
CA VAL A 115 -9.54 -16.79 13.40
C VAL A 115 -9.18 -18.19 13.91
N ARG A 116 -10.03 -18.82 14.74
CA ARG A 116 -9.78 -20.19 15.22
C ARG A 116 -9.84 -21.24 14.11
N ASN A 117 -10.80 -21.11 13.20
CA ASN A 117 -10.92 -22.01 12.06
C ASN A 117 -9.68 -21.90 11.17
N ILE A 118 -9.28 -20.67 10.85
CA ILE A 118 -8.06 -20.42 10.06
C ILE A 118 -6.81 -20.94 10.76
N ARG A 119 -6.64 -20.67 12.06
CA ARG A 119 -5.50 -21.17 12.83
C ARG A 119 -5.42 -22.70 12.81
N THR A 120 -6.54 -23.40 12.91
CA THR A 120 -6.59 -24.87 12.85
C THR A 120 -6.11 -25.39 11.49
N GLU A 121 -6.50 -24.72 10.42
CA GLU A 121 -6.06 -25.07 9.07
C GLU A 121 -4.58 -24.75 8.82
N TYR A 122 -4.09 -23.60 9.33
CA TYR A 122 -2.65 -23.31 9.29
C TYR A 122 -1.87 -24.34 10.09
N ASP A 123 -2.28 -24.68 11.31
CA ASP A 123 -1.58 -25.69 12.11
C ASP A 123 -1.47 -27.02 11.34
N THR A 124 -2.57 -27.45 10.69
CA THR A 124 -2.57 -28.66 9.85
C THR A 124 -1.59 -28.54 8.68
N THR A 125 -1.63 -27.41 7.95
CA THR A 125 -0.82 -27.17 6.76
C THR A 125 0.67 -27.05 7.08
N LEU A 126 1.02 -26.30 8.13
CA LEU A 126 2.41 -26.10 8.55
C LEU A 126 3.03 -27.40 9.09
N ARG A 127 2.26 -28.21 9.84
CA ARG A 127 2.72 -29.55 10.26
C ARG A 127 2.97 -30.47 9.07
N GLN A 128 2.05 -30.49 8.11
CA GLN A 128 2.23 -31.29 6.89
C GLN A 128 3.48 -30.84 6.13
N LEU A 129 3.64 -29.52 5.93
CA LEU A 129 4.81 -28.93 5.32
C LEU A 129 6.12 -29.32 6.01
N HIS A 130 6.13 -29.32 7.34
CA HIS A 130 7.30 -29.70 8.13
C HIS A 130 7.65 -31.19 7.99
N VAL A 131 6.64 -32.06 7.92
CA VAL A 131 6.84 -33.51 7.71
C VAL A 131 7.37 -33.79 6.30
N GLU A 132 6.82 -33.12 5.28
CA GLU A 132 7.24 -33.30 3.89
C GLU A 132 8.61 -32.68 3.61
N ASN A 133 8.90 -31.53 4.22
CA ASN A 133 10.15 -30.81 4.11
C ASN A 133 10.53 -30.14 5.45
N PRO A 134 11.38 -30.77 6.27
CA PRO A 134 11.83 -30.23 7.55
C PRO A 134 12.52 -28.86 7.46
N GLU A 135 13.13 -28.56 6.30
CA GLU A 135 13.81 -27.28 6.00
C GLU A 135 12.84 -26.22 5.44
N SER A 136 11.54 -26.50 5.38
CA SER A 136 10.54 -25.55 4.92
C SER A 136 10.47 -24.35 5.88
N GLN A 137 10.76 -23.14 5.38
CA GLN A 137 10.59 -21.87 6.09
C GLN A 137 9.23 -21.79 6.80
N PHE A 138 8.14 -22.13 6.09
CA PHE A 138 6.81 -22.11 6.68
C PHE A 138 6.59 -23.31 7.62
N GLY A 139 7.06 -24.50 7.27
CA GLY A 139 6.93 -25.68 8.13
C GLY A 139 7.58 -25.48 9.50
N GLN A 140 8.70 -24.77 9.58
CA GLN A 140 9.41 -24.49 10.83
C GLN A 140 8.59 -23.63 11.82
N ILE A 141 7.67 -22.79 11.33
CA ILE A 141 6.85 -21.88 12.17
C ILE A 141 6.14 -22.64 13.30
N VAL A 142 5.67 -23.87 13.03
CA VAL A 142 4.89 -24.63 14.02
C VAL A 142 5.69 -25.04 15.26
N ASN A 143 7.03 -25.01 15.17
CA ASN A 143 7.95 -25.36 16.26
C ASN A 143 8.58 -24.13 16.93
N GLU A 144 8.21 -22.92 16.50
CA GLU A 144 8.81 -21.69 17.00
C GLU A 144 8.22 -21.26 18.36
N PRO A 145 9.03 -20.78 19.32
CA PRO A 145 8.54 -20.38 20.65
C PRO A 145 7.49 -19.27 20.65
N TYR A 146 7.47 -18.43 19.61
CA TYR A 146 6.42 -17.42 19.47
C TYR A 146 5.06 -18.03 19.10
N TYR A 147 5.05 -19.13 18.36
CA TYR A 147 3.82 -19.78 17.90
C TYR A 147 3.08 -20.45 19.06
N ASP A 148 3.83 -21.08 19.97
CA ASP A 148 3.32 -21.62 21.24
C ASP A 148 2.69 -20.54 22.13
N ARG A 149 3.21 -19.31 22.07
CA ARG A 149 2.65 -18.14 22.78
C ARG A 149 1.41 -17.55 22.10
N GLY A 150 0.96 -18.11 20.99
CA GLY A 150 -0.20 -17.62 20.24
C GLY A 150 0.10 -16.44 19.33
N LEU A 151 1.38 -16.26 18.94
CA LEU A 151 1.79 -15.29 17.94
C LEU A 151 1.99 -15.95 16.58
N PHE A 152 1.88 -15.18 15.50
CA PHE A 152 2.04 -15.65 14.13
C PHE A 152 2.81 -14.63 13.29
N PRO A 153 3.67 -15.02 12.34
CA PRO A 153 4.28 -14.08 11.41
C PRO A 153 3.20 -13.31 10.66
N ARG A 154 3.37 -12.00 10.49
CA ARG A 154 2.33 -11.15 9.90
C ARG A 154 2.03 -11.55 8.45
N LEU A 155 3.02 -12.05 7.71
CA LEU A 155 2.88 -12.53 6.33
C LEU A 155 2.14 -11.54 5.42
N LYS A 156 2.45 -10.24 5.55
CA LYS A 156 1.88 -9.17 4.71
C LYS A 156 2.35 -9.34 3.26
N ASN A 157 1.45 -9.25 2.28
CA ASN A 157 1.78 -9.30 0.86
C ASN A 157 2.02 -7.90 0.29
N GLU A 158 2.93 -7.82 -0.67
CA GLU A 158 3.46 -6.56 -1.19
C GLU A 158 3.05 -6.27 -2.64
N ILE A 159 2.71 -5.01 -2.94
CA ILE A 159 2.53 -4.52 -4.32
C ILE A 159 3.90 -4.19 -4.94
N LEU A 160 3.93 -4.00 -6.26
CA LEU A 160 5.16 -3.84 -7.05
C LEU A 160 6.18 -2.87 -6.45
N GLU A 161 5.80 -1.68 -6.00
CA GLU A 161 6.77 -0.72 -5.46
C GLU A 161 7.41 -1.17 -4.15
N VAL A 162 6.62 -1.79 -3.26
CA VAL A 162 7.15 -2.37 -2.02
C VAL A 162 8.03 -3.58 -2.33
N MET A 163 7.66 -4.39 -3.32
CA MET A 163 8.51 -5.48 -3.81
C MET A 163 9.85 -4.99 -4.35
N ASN A 164 9.83 -3.88 -5.10
CA ASN A 164 11.03 -3.24 -5.64
C ASN A 164 11.92 -2.67 -4.52
N ALA A 165 11.33 -2.10 -3.47
CA ALA A 165 12.07 -1.53 -2.34
C ALA A 165 12.96 -2.57 -1.64
N PHE A 166 12.58 -3.85 -1.61
CA PHE A 166 13.46 -4.90 -1.06
C PHE A 166 14.84 -5.00 -1.71
N ALA A 167 15.02 -4.51 -2.94
CA ALA A 167 16.33 -4.45 -3.57
C ALA A 167 17.33 -3.58 -2.81
N THR A 168 16.88 -2.65 -1.96
CA THR A 168 17.77 -1.80 -1.14
C THR A 168 18.25 -2.49 0.13
N THR A 169 17.53 -3.52 0.60
CA THR A 169 17.82 -4.24 1.85
C THR A 169 18.37 -5.65 1.61
N ASN A 170 18.11 -6.23 0.45
CA ASN A 170 18.54 -7.58 0.10
C ASN A 170 20.02 -7.59 -0.31
N GLU A 171 20.82 -8.51 0.24
CA GLU A 171 22.24 -8.67 -0.08
C GLU A 171 22.50 -8.88 -1.59
N GLU A 172 21.59 -9.55 -2.30
CA GLU A 172 21.70 -9.77 -3.75
C GLU A 172 21.31 -8.54 -4.59
N GLY A 173 20.82 -7.47 -3.96
CA GLY A 173 20.30 -6.28 -4.64
C GLY A 173 19.05 -6.57 -5.48
N LYS A 174 18.31 -7.63 -5.14
CA LYS A 174 17.09 -8.05 -5.87
C LYS A 174 15.83 -7.65 -5.16
N ALA A 175 14.85 -7.25 -5.95
CA ALA A 175 13.47 -7.09 -5.50
C ALA A 175 12.94 -8.43 -4.95
N SER A 176 11.98 -8.38 -4.03
CA SER A 176 11.42 -9.62 -3.45
C SER A 176 9.93 -9.50 -3.24
N GLY A 177 9.22 -10.62 -3.33
CA GLY A 177 7.81 -10.67 -2.99
C GLY A 177 7.36 -12.06 -2.54
N LYS A 178 6.23 -12.11 -1.85
CA LYS A 178 5.56 -13.36 -1.48
C LYS A 178 4.70 -13.90 -2.63
N CYS A 179 4.19 -15.11 -2.45
CA CYS A 179 3.46 -15.83 -3.48
C CYS A 179 2.32 -15.00 -4.10
N TRP A 180 1.53 -14.31 -3.27
CA TRP A 180 0.44 -13.46 -3.72
C TRP A 180 0.92 -12.21 -4.47
N GLY A 181 1.93 -11.51 -3.93
CA GLY A 181 2.56 -10.36 -4.60
C GLY A 181 3.10 -10.71 -5.99
N LEU A 182 3.83 -11.82 -6.09
CA LEU A 182 4.39 -12.31 -7.35
C LEU A 182 3.29 -12.77 -8.32
N ALA A 183 2.22 -13.42 -7.83
CA ALA A 183 1.08 -13.79 -8.66
C ALA A 183 0.33 -12.57 -9.23
N ALA A 184 0.08 -11.55 -8.40
CA ALA A 184 -0.53 -10.30 -8.84
C ALA A 184 0.35 -9.58 -9.87
N LEU A 185 1.67 -9.56 -9.66
CA LEU A 185 2.63 -9.01 -10.63
C LEU A 185 2.63 -9.79 -11.94
N TRP A 186 2.55 -11.13 -11.90
CA TRP A 186 2.48 -11.93 -13.12
C TRP A 186 1.21 -11.61 -13.91
N ALA A 187 0.06 -11.63 -13.24
CA ALA A 187 -1.22 -11.30 -13.86
C ALA A 187 -1.20 -9.89 -14.46
N ALA A 188 -0.68 -8.91 -13.74
CA ALA A 188 -0.56 -7.54 -14.23
C ALA A 188 0.41 -7.43 -15.43
N ALA A 189 1.57 -8.09 -15.38
CA ALA A 189 2.57 -8.07 -16.44
C ALA A 189 2.11 -8.80 -17.71
N LEU A 190 1.34 -9.88 -17.59
CA LEU A 190 0.72 -10.56 -18.73
C LEU A 190 -0.17 -9.62 -19.54
N VAL A 191 -0.89 -8.73 -18.87
CA VAL A 191 -1.78 -7.78 -19.54
C VAL A 191 -0.99 -6.56 -20.01
N VAL A 192 -0.38 -5.80 -19.09
CA VAL A 192 0.24 -4.49 -19.38
C VAL A 192 1.49 -4.60 -20.24
N TRP A 193 2.32 -5.62 -20.08
CA TRP A 193 3.46 -5.84 -20.97
C TRP A 193 3.12 -6.88 -22.04
N GLY A 194 2.56 -8.00 -21.61
CA GLY A 194 2.29 -9.16 -22.44
C GLY A 194 1.20 -8.96 -23.46
N ARG A 195 0.32 -7.96 -23.36
CA ARG A 195 -0.80 -7.74 -24.30
C ARG A 195 -1.71 -8.96 -24.42
N PHE A 196 -1.87 -9.69 -23.33
CA PHE A 196 -2.88 -10.74 -23.24
C PHE A 196 -4.19 -10.14 -22.70
N PRO A 197 -5.33 -10.44 -23.32
CA PRO A 197 -6.65 -10.09 -22.82
C PRO A 197 -6.87 -10.54 -21.37
N LEU A 198 -7.59 -9.72 -20.58
CA LEU A 198 -7.88 -10.00 -19.17
C LEU A 198 -8.68 -11.31 -18.98
N ASP A 199 -9.56 -11.67 -19.92
CA ASP A 199 -10.38 -12.88 -19.85
C ASP A 199 -9.55 -14.17 -19.99
N GLN A 200 -8.32 -14.08 -20.52
CA GLN A 200 -7.38 -15.21 -20.60
C GLN A 200 -6.52 -15.38 -19.34
N VAL A 201 -6.55 -14.42 -18.42
CA VAL A 201 -5.74 -14.45 -17.20
C VAL A 201 -6.57 -14.95 -16.02
N VAL A 202 -6.05 -15.95 -15.33
CA VAL A 202 -6.68 -16.57 -14.18
C VAL A 202 -5.72 -16.55 -13.01
N ILE A 203 -6.17 -16.09 -11.85
CA ILE A 203 -5.47 -16.30 -10.58
C ILE A 203 -6.22 -17.39 -9.82
N THR A 204 -5.53 -18.40 -9.33
CA THR A 204 -6.15 -19.52 -8.62
C THR A 204 -5.19 -20.11 -7.60
N GLY A 205 -5.73 -20.76 -6.58
CA GLY A 205 -4.92 -21.35 -5.53
C GLY A 205 -5.73 -21.69 -4.29
N ASN A 206 -5.01 -21.86 -3.19
CA ASN A 206 -5.57 -22.04 -1.85
C ASN A 206 -4.95 -21.05 -0.86
N ARG A 207 -5.29 -21.19 0.42
CA ARG A 207 -4.76 -20.35 1.52
C ARG A 207 -3.24 -20.38 1.62
N ALA A 208 -2.61 -21.50 1.24
CA ALA A 208 -1.18 -21.70 1.37
C ALA A 208 -0.39 -21.21 0.15
N HIS A 209 -0.97 -21.27 -1.05
CA HIS A 209 -0.21 -21.03 -2.28
C HIS A 209 -1.10 -20.64 -3.46
N VAL A 210 -0.58 -19.72 -4.29
CA VAL A 210 -1.31 -19.11 -5.42
C VAL A 210 -0.48 -19.15 -6.69
N PHE A 211 -1.16 -19.29 -7.83
CA PHE A 211 -0.53 -19.24 -9.14
C PHE A 211 -1.43 -18.52 -10.15
N VAL A 212 -0.82 -18.15 -11.27
CA VAL A 212 -1.53 -17.57 -12.41
C VAL A 212 -1.56 -18.62 -13.53
N TYR A 213 -2.72 -18.79 -14.15
CA TYR A 213 -2.90 -19.56 -15.36
C TYR A 213 -3.26 -18.62 -16.51
N LEU A 214 -2.60 -18.79 -17.64
CA LEU A 214 -2.88 -18.06 -18.88
C LEU A 214 -3.44 -19.06 -19.90
N ASP A 215 -4.70 -18.86 -20.30
CA ASP A 215 -5.44 -19.70 -21.25
C ASP A 215 -5.16 -19.27 -22.69
N VAL A 216 -3.93 -19.53 -23.14
CA VAL A 216 -3.46 -19.27 -24.50
C VAL A 216 -2.76 -20.50 -25.03
N GLU A 217 -3.03 -20.85 -26.30
CA GLU A 217 -2.49 -22.05 -26.94
C GLU A 217 -2.80 -23.32 -26.13
N ASP A 218 -1.78 -24.01 -25.60
CA ASP A 218 -1.89 -25.21 -24.77
C ASP A 218 -1.95 -24.92 -23.26
N GLY A 219 -1.94 -23.65 -22.86
CA GLY A 219 -1.97 -23.21 -21.48
C GLY A 219 -0.59 -22.94 -20.88
N HIS A 220 -0.56 -22.06 -19.89
CA HIS A 220 0.68 -21.62 -19.24
C HIS A 220 0.45 -21.38 -17.76
N LEU A 221 1.38 -21.84 -16.92
CA LEU A 221 1.30 -21.67 -15.45
C LEU A 221 2.46 -20.83 -14.95
N LEU A 222 2.17 -19.88 -14.09
CA LEU A 222 3.14 -18.93 -13.56
C LEU A 222 3.07 -18.99 -12.05
N ASN A 223 4.22 -19.23 -11.42
CA ASN A 223 4.32 -19.38 -9.98
C ASN A 223 5.62 -18.80 -9.46
N ASN A 224 5.51 -17.97 -8.41
CA ASN A 224 6.62 -17.20 -7.85
C ASN A 224 7.38 -16.47 -8.97
N THR A 225 8.64 -16.84 -9.22
CA THR A 225 9.47 -16.20 -10.25
C THR A 225 9.58 -17.03 -11.53
N LYS A 226 8.78 -18.10 -11.69
CA LYS A 226 8.91 -19.07 -12.78
C LYS A 226 7.62 -19.19 -13.60
N TRP A 227 7.80 -19.42 -14.90
CA TRP A 227 6.76 -19.81 -15.84
C TRP A 227 7.01 -21.21 -16.40
N PHE A 228 5.93 -21.97 -16.55
CA PHE A 228 5.90 -23.35 -17.00
C PHE A 228 4.94 -23.51 -18.19
N SER A 229 5.42 -24.15 -19.25
CA SER A 229 4.58 -24.66 -20.34
C SER A 229 4.17 -26.11 -20.07
N THR A 230 3.21 -26.63 -20.83
CA THR A 230 2.71 -28.02 -20.70
C THR A 230 3.85 -29.04 -20.77
N THR A 231 4.77 -28.87 -21.73
CA THR A 231 5.97 -29.73 -21.85
C THR A 231 6.84 -29.72 -20.60
N ARG A 232 7.03 -28.57 -19.94
CA ARG A 232 7.88 -28.46 -18.74
C ARG A 232 7.22 -29.13 -17.54
N ILE A 233 5.92 -28.97 -17.37
CA ILE A 233 5.19 -29.56 -16.24
C ILE A 233 5.19 -31.09 -16.33
N ASN A 234 4.94 -31.63 -17.51
CA ASN A 234 4.88 -33.08 -17.71
C ASN A 234 6.24 -33.78 -17.61
N ASN A 235 7.35 -33.04 -17.73
CA ASN A 235 8.71 -33.56 -17.57
C ASN A 235 9.20 -33.60 -16.11
N GLN A 236 8.31 -33.33 -15.15
CA GLN A 236 8.43 -33.61 -13.71
C GLN A 236 9.63 -33.05 -12.92
N SER A 237 10.60 -32.35 -13.51
CA SER A 237 11.81 -31.94 -12.78
C SER A 237 11.77 -30.55 -12.12
N GLU A 238 10.86 -29.65 -12.50
CA GLU A 238 10.95 -28.22 -12.12
C GLU A 238 9.84 -27.71 -11.19
N LEU A 239 8.74 -28.45 -11.05
CA LEU A 239 7.64 -28.10 -10.14
C LEU A 239 7.90 -28.76 -8.79
N SER A 240 7.99 -27.99 -7.70
CA SER A 240 8.19 -28.59 -6.37
C SER A 240 7.01 -29.49 -6.03
N ASP A 241 7.27 -30.57 -5.32
CA ASP A 241 6.21 -31.50 -4.88
C ASP A 241 5.15 -30.77 -4.04
N PHE A 242 5.54 -29.68 -3.37
CA PHE A 242 4.62 -28.76 -2.71
C PHE A 242 3.64 -28.09 -3.68
N VAL A 243 4.09 -27.55 -4.82
CA VAL A 243 3.16 -26.95 -5.81
C VAL A 243 2.25 -28.02 -6.41
N ARG A 244 2.73 -29.26 -6.60
CA ARG A 244 1.86 -30.38 -7.00
C ARG A 244 0.86 -30.74 -5.91
N ALA A 245 1.28 -30.83 -4.65
CA ALA A 245 0.43 -31.16 -3.52
C ALA A 245 -0.64 -30.11 -3.29
N VAL A 246 -0.33 -28.82 -3.49
CA VAL A 246 -1.29 -27.73 -3.43
C VAL A 246 -2.23 -27.74 -4.64
N ALA A 247 -1.71 -27.89 -5.86
CA ALA A 247 -2.54 -27.99 -7.07
C ALA A 247 -3.43 -29.24 -7.07
N SER A 248 -3.00 -30.31 -6.40
CA SER A 248 -3.72 -31.60 -6.28
C SER A 248 -4.42 -31.75 -4.91
N GLY A 249 -4.36 -30.72 -4.08
CA GLY A 249 -4.87 -30.70 -2.72
C GLY A 249 -6.39 -30.82 -2.69
N PRO A 250 -6.97 -31.21 -1.55
CA PRO A 250 -8.38 -31.57 -1.47
C PRO A 250 -9.37 -30.44 -1.82
N GLU A 251 -8.95 -29.16 -1.77
CA GLU A 251 -9.80 -28.01 -2.04
C GLU A 251 -8.99 -26.92 -2.79
N THR A 252 -9.17 -26.76 -4.10
CA THR A 252 -8.84 -25.46 -4.71
C THR A 252 -9.76 -24.44 -4.07
N THR A 253 -9.24 -23.45 -3.34
CA THR A 253 -10.06 -22.59 -2.49
C THR A 253 -10.75 -21.50 -3.29
N PHE A 254 -10.08 -20.96 -4.30
CA PHE A 254 -10.64 -19.87 -5.09
C PHE A 254 -10.06 -19.80 -6.49
N PHE A 255 -10.83 -19.14 -7.34
CA PHE A 255 -10.54 -18.82 -8.71
C PHE A 255 -10.94 -17.37 -8.94
N TYR A 256 -10.11 -16.59 -9.61
CA TYR A 256 -10.42 -15.22 -9.98
C TYR A 256 -9.98 -14.95 -11.42
N ASN A 257 -10.91 -14.47 -12.23
CA ASN A 257 -10.65 -13.97 -13.58
C ASN A 257 -11.01 -12.47 -13.59
N PRO A 258 -10.11 -11.57 -14.02
CA PRO A 258 -10.36 -10.13 -13.95
C PRO A 258 -11.58 -9.65 -14.75
N SER A 259 -11.94 -10.35 -15.83
CA SER A 259 -13.11 -10.04 -16.66
C SER A 259 -14.40 -10.68 -16.16
N LEU A 260 -14.32 -11.87 -15.54
CA LEU A 260 -15.49 -12.67 -15.18
C LEU A 260 -15.85 -12.60 -13.68
N GLY A 261 -14.90 -12.28 -12.81
CA GLY A 261 -15.08 -12.21 -11.35
C GLY A 261 -14.44 -13.38 -10.59
N MET A 262 -14.87 -13.57 -9.35
CA MET A 262 -14.35 -14.59 -8.42
C MET A 262 -15.32 -15.76 -8.24
N CYS A 263 -14.78 -16.97 -8.19
CA CYS A 263 -15.41 -18.17 -7.65
C CYS A 263 -14.65 -18.62 -6.40
N HIS A 264 -15.35 -18.85 -5.30
CA HIS A 264 -14.75 -19.25 -4.04
C HIS A 264 -15.42 -20.54 -3.53
N CYS A 265 -14.61 -21.59 -3.44
CA CYS A 265 -15.06 -22.95 -3.26
C CYS A 265 -15.52 -23.24 -1.82
N ILE A 266 -14.81 -22.71 -0.82
CA ILE A 266 -15.16 -22.91 0.59
C ILE A 266 -16.50 -22.24 0.93
N SER A 267 -16.69 -20.99 0.48
CA SER A 267 -17.94 -20.25 0.68
C SER A 267 -19.05 -20.68 -0.29
N ARG A 268 -18.72 -21.54 -1.27
CA ARG A 268 -19.62 -22.00 -2.33
C ARG A 268 -20.34 -20.85 -3.02
N THR A 269 -19.60 -19.80 -3.37
CA THR A 269 -20.14 -18.62 -4.07
C THR A 269 -19.34 -18.32 -5.33
N SER A 270 -20.01 -17.87 -6.40
CA SER A 270 -19.35 -17.49 -7.63
C SER A 270 -20.03 -16.32 -8.32
N GLN A 271 -19.22 -15.36 -8.77
CA GLN A 271 -19.61 -14.27 -9.67
C GLN A 271 -19.57 -14.71 -11.15
N ILE A 272 -19.00 -15.89 -11.40
CA ILE A 272 -18.83 -16.48 -12.73
C ILE A 272 -19.93 -17.54 -12.93
N PRO A 273 -20.62 -17.55 -14.08
CA PRO A 273 -21.60 -18.58 -14.42
C PRO A 273 -21.02 -20.00 -14.36
N HIS A 274 -21.82 -20.96 -13.88
CA HIS A 274 -21.33 -22.32 -13.54
C HIS A 274 -20.67 -23.06 -14.72
N HIS A 275 -21.18 -22.88 -15.94
CA HIS A 275 -20.62 -23.52 -17.13
C HIS A 275 -19.19 -23.01 -17.43
N GLN A 276 -18.93 -21.72 -17.24
CA GLN A 276 -17.60 -21.14 -17.44
C GLN A 276 -16.63 -21.59 -16.36
N VAL A 277 -17.08 -21.63 -15.09
CA VAL A 277 -16.27 -22.18 -13.98
C VAL A 277 -15.83 -23.61 -14.29
N LYS A 278 -16.76 -24.46 -14.75
CA LYS A 278 -16.48 -25.85 -15.14
C LYS A 278 -15.46 -25.94 -16.28
N ASP A 279 -15.62 -25.12 -17.31
CA ASP A 279 -14.70 -25.11 -18.46
C ASP A 279 -13.28 -24.71 -18.06
N ILE A 280 -13.15 -23.76 -17.14
CA ILE A 280 -11.84 -23.29 -16.71
C ILE A 280 -11.14 -24.35 -15.83
N TYR A 281 -11.87 -24.98 -14.89
CA TYR A 281 -11.33 -26.12 -14.13
C TYR A 281 -10.87 -27.26 -15.04
N ARG A 282 -11.65 -27.57 -16.09
CA ARG A 282 -11.29 -28.58 -17.07
C ARG A 282 -9.96 -28.23 -17.78
N ARG A 283 -9.81 -27.00 -18.27
CA ARG A 283 -8.59 -26.56 -18.98
C ARG A 283 -7.35 -26.61 -18.09
N ILE A 284 -7.45 -26.12 -16.85
CA ILE A 284 -6.31 -26.17 -15.91
C ILE A 284 -5.99 -27.62 -15.56
N GLY A 285 -7.00 -28.46 -15.32
CA GLY A 285 -6.83 -29.89 -15.03
C GLY A 285 -6.18 -30.67 -16.17
N GLU A 286 -6.57 -30.39 -17.42
CA GLU A 286 -5.92 -30.93 -18.62
C GLU A 286 -4.45 -30.50 -18.70
N PHE A 287 -4.17 -29.24 -18.40
CA PHE A 287 -2.82 -28.68 -18.45
C PHE A 287 -1.87 -29.29 -17.40
N VAL A 288 -2.33 -29.48 -16.15
CA VAL A 288 -1.51 -30.10 -15.09
C VAL A 288 -1.54 -31.63 -15.12
N SER A 289 -2.23 -32.23 -16.10
CA SER A 289 -2.46 -33.68 -16.21
C SER A 289 -3.06 -34.32 -14.94
N ASN A 290 -3.80 -33.53 -14.15
CA ASN A 290 -4.45 -33.97 -12.92
C ASN A 290 -5.74 -33.16 -12.72
N PRO A 291 -6.93 -33.79 -12.55
CA PRO A 291 -8.14 -33.03 -12.27
C PRO A 291 -8.00 -32.23 -10.97
N LEU A 292 -8.20 -30.91 -11.08
CA LEU A 292 -8.34 -30.06 -9.90
C LEU A 292 -9.58 -30.50 -9.12
N LYS A 293 -9.43 -30.73 -7.82
CA LYS A 293 -10.58 -30.94 -6.94
C LYS A 293 -11.24 -29.59 -6.66
N HIS A 294 -12.54 -29.53 -6.96
CA HIS A 294 -13.39 -28.39 -6.72
C HIS A 294 -14.76 -28.89 -6.22
N PRO A 295 -15.51 -28.09 -5.44
CA PRO A 295 -16.89 -28.41 -5.12
C PRO A 295 -17.69 -28.57 -6.42
N ASP A 296 -18.72 -29.41 -6.36
CA ASP A 296 -19.66 -29.56 -7.45
C ASP A 296 -20.15 -28.18 -7.91
N PRO A 297 -19.96 -27.79 -9.19
CA PRO A 297 -20.40 -26.50 -9.70
C PRO A 297 -21.90 -26.26 -9.48
N GLU A 298 -22.72 -27.31 -9.36
CA GLU A 298 -24.14 -27.19 -9.03
C GLU A 298 -24.40 -26.79 -7.57
N GLN A 299 -23.43 -27.02 -6.67
CA GLN A 299 -23.49 -26.60 -5.26
C GLN A 299 -22.94 -25.19 -5.03
N ILE A 300 -22.39 -24.56 -6.07
CA ILE A 300 -21.93 -23.17 -6.02
C ILE A 300 -23.15 -22.28 -6.22
N ARG A 301 -23.33 -21.29 -5.34
CA ARG A 301 -24.35 -20.28 -5.48
C ARG A 301 -23.82 -19.13 -6.33
N TYR A 302 -24.47 -18.88 -7.46
CA TYR A 302 -24.22 -17.67 -8.23
C TYR A 302 -24.59 -16.42 -7.41
N ILE A 303 -23.71 -15.44 -7.39
CA ILE A 303 -23.91 -14.12 -6.79
C ILE A 303 -23.67 -13.05 -7.86
N GLU A 304 -24.33 -11.90 -7.69
CA GLU A 304 -24.13 -10.78 -8.61
C GLU A 304 -22.63 -10.44 -8.72
N PRO A 305 -22.11 -10.32 -9.96
CA PRO A 305 -20.73 -9.92 -10.17
C PRO A 305 -20.47 -8.58 -9.51
N SER A 306 -19.25 -8.40 -8.99
CA SER A 306 -18.74 -7.07 -8.78
C SER A 306 -18.59 -6.35 -10.12
N HIS A 307 -18.08 -5.12 -10.08
CA HIS A 307 -17.64 -4.44 -11.28
C HIS A 307 -16.50 -5.21 -11.95
N ALA A 308 -16.54 -5.32 -13.28
CA ALA A 308 -15.44 -5.86 -14.07
C ALA A 308 -14.23 -4.94 -14.00
N VAL A 309 -13.02 -5.51 -14.09
CA VAL A 309 -11.78 -4.73 -14.15
C VAL A 309 -11.72 -4.03 -15.51
N PRO A 310 -11.54 -2.69 -15.57
CA PRO A 310 -11.33 -2.01 -16.85
C PRO A 310 -10.02 -2.48 -17.48
N ASP A 311 -10.02 -2.67 -18.80
CA ASP A 311 -8.84 -3.17 -19.52
C ASP A 311 -7.74 -2.09 -19.52
N PRO A 312 -6.57 -2.34 -18.91
CA PRO A 312 -5.46 -1.39 -18.96
C PRO A 312 -4.94 -1.17 -20.38
N LEU A 313 -5.26 -2.04 -21.34
CA LEU A 313 -4.88 -1.88 -22.75
C LEU A 313 -5.68 -0.79 -23.48
N ASP A 314 -6.80 -0.33 -22.91
CA ASP A 314 -7.55 0.83 -23.40
C ASP A 314 -6.86 2.16 -23.06
N HIS A 315 -5.71 2.11 -22.38
CA HIS A 315 -4.95 3.26 -21.92
C HIS A 315 -3.49 3.25 -22.40
N ASP A 316 -2.97 4.45 -22.63
CA ASP A 316 -1.60 4.68 -23.11
C ASP A 316 -0.59 4.91 -21.98
N SER A 317 -1.05 5.24 -20.76
CA SER A 317 -0.17 5.47 -19.61
C SER A 317 -0.76 4.99 -18.27
N ALA A 318 0.11 4.84 -17.27
CA ALA A 318 -0.26 4.51 -15.90
C ALA A 318 -1.21 5.58 -15.32
N GLU A 319 -0.93 6.86 -15.55
CA GLU A 319 -1.73 7.98 -15.06
C GLU A 319 -3.14 7.98 -15.66
N GLY A 320 -3.25 7.61 -16.94
CA GLY A 320 -4.53 7.44 -17.63
C GLY A 320 -5.37 6.34 -16.97
N TYR A 321 -4.75 5.18 -16.69
CA TYR A 321 -5.43 4.08 -16.01
C TYR A 321 -5.78 4.41 -14.56
N GLN A 322 -4.86 5.01 -13.81
CA GLN A 322 -5.10 5.50 -12.44
C GLN A 322 -6.29 6.47 -12.39
N SER A 323 -6.39 7.39 -13.35
CA SER A 323 -7.50 8.34 -13.43
C SER A 323 -8.85 7.64 -13.62
N ALA A 324 -8.89 6.59 -14.45
CA ALA A 324 -10.09 5.77 -14.63
C ALA A 324 -10.48 5.03 -13.34
N ILE A 325 -9.52 4.42 -12.64
CA ILE A 325 -9.78 3.75 -11.34
C ILE A 325 -10.25 4.76 -10.30
N HIS A 326 -9.65 5.95 -10.23
CA HIS A 326 -10.11 7.02 -9.34
C HIS A 326 -11.54 7.48 -9.64
N GLN A 327 -11.94 7.55 -10.91
CA GLN A 327 -13.31 7.86 -11.31
C GLN A 327 -14.27 6.77 -10.85
N LEU A 328 -13.94 5.50 -11.14
CA LEU A 328 -14.76 4.36 -10.75
C LEU A 328 -14.88 4.22 -9.22
N ALA A 329 -13.84 4.52 -8.46
CA ALA A 329 -13.88 4.53 -6.98
C ALA A 329 -14.76 5.66 -6.41
N ARG A 330 -14.91 6.78 -7.13
CA ARG A 330 -15.85 7.85 -6.76
C ARG A 330 -17.29 7.47 -7.09
N GLU A 331 -17.50 6.83 -8.24
CA GLU A 331 -18.81 6.39 -8.72
C GLU A 331 -19.36 5.21 -7.90
N TYR A 332 -18.49 4.29 -7.49
CA TYR A 332 -18.84 3.07 -6.77
C TYR A 332 -18.12 2.94 -5.42
N PRO A 333 -18.53 3.69 -4.38
CA PRO A 333 -18.04 3.51 -3.02
C PRO A 333 -18.17 2.08 -2.50
N GLY A 334 -17.18 1.61 -1.74
CA GLY A 334 -17.10 0.27 -1.17
C GLY A 334 -16.77 -0.84 -2.18
N SER A 335 -16.54 -0.50 -3.45
CA SER A 335 -16.19 -1.43 -4.53
C SER A 335 -14.71 -1.80 -4.55
N ILE A 336 -14.35 -2.76 -5.41
CA ILE A 336 -12.96 -3.19 -5.65
C ILE A 336 -12.04 -2.02 -6.03
N PHE A 337 -12.57 -0.97 -6.66
CA PHE A 337 -11.80 0.20 -7.09
C PHE A 337 -11.39 1.08 -5.92
N GLU A 338 -12.28 1.26 -4.94
CA GLU A 338 -11.93 1.99 -3.71
C GLU A 338 -10.88 1.22 -2.91
N TYR A 339 -11.03 -0.09 -2.74
CA TYR A 339 -10.03 -0.93 -2.09
C TYR A 339 -8.70 -0.90 -2.86
N ALA A 340 -8.73 -0.87 -4.20
CA ALA A 340 -7.52 -0.78 -5.03
C ALA A 340 -6.74 0.51 -4.77
N LEU A 341 -7.40 1.65 -4.53
CA LEU A 341 -6.71 2.90 -4.20
C LEU A 341 -5.99 2.83 -2.85
N TYR A 342 -6.58 2.16 -1.86
CA TYR A 342 -5.93 1.91 -0.57
C TYR A 342 -4.77 0.91 -0.69
N ALA A 343 -4.93 -0.17 -1.46
CA ALA A 343 -3.83 -1.09 -1.76
C ALA A 343 -2.69 -0.40 -2.51
N PHE A 344 -3.03 0.48 -3.46
CA PHE A 344 -2.08 1.33 -4.19
C PHE A 344 -1.45 2.43 -3.33
N ARG A 345 -1.93 2.64 -2.10
CA ARG A 345 -1.48 3.66 -1.15
C ARG A 345 -1.71 5.09 -1.62
N SER A 346 -2.76 5.36 -2.38
CA SER A 346 -3.09 6.72 -2.84
C SER A 346 -3.58 7.62 -1.71
N LEU A 347 -3.01 8.82 -1.58
CA LEU A 347 -3.52 9.86 -0.67
C LEU A 347 -4.79 10.54 -1.23
N ARG A 348 -5.14 10.31 -2.50
CA ARG A 348 -6.34 10.85 -3.15
C ARG A 348 -7.55 9.93 -2.96
N VAL A 349 -7.86 9.64 -1.70
CA VAL A 349 -8.95 8.76 -1.26
C VAL A 349 -9.96 9.51 -0.40
N ARG A 350 -11.14 8.92 -0.17
CA ARG A 350 -12.20 9.54 0.65
C ARG A 350 -11.84 9.61 2.13
N ASN A 351 -11.24 8.54 2.66
CA ASN A 351 -10.94 8.38 4.09
C ASN A 351 -9.44 8.11 4.28
N PRO A 352 -8.56 9.12 4.18
CA PRO A 352 -7.11 8.94 4.38
C PRO A 352 -6.74 8.41 5.78
N GLU A 353 -7.61 8.58 6.78
CA GLU A 353 -7.48 8.01 8.12
C GLU A 353 -7.38 6.48 8.13
N VAL A 354 -7.83 5.79 7.08
CA VAL A 354 -7.64 4.34 6.91
C VAL A 354 -6.15 3.95 7.00
N TYR A 355 -5.24 4.83 6.55
CA TYR A 355 -3.79 4.58 6.68
C TYR A 355 -3.32 4.62 8.14
N ILE A 356 -3.97 5.42 9.00
CA ILE A 356 -3.71 5.42 10.45
C ILE A 356 -4.19 4.11 11.07
N HIS A 357 -5.39 3.62 10.69
CA HIS A 357 -5.89 2.33 11.18
C HIS A 357 -4.96 1.16 10.81
N ALA A 358 -4.35 1.20 9.61
CA ALA A 358 -3.34 0.22 9.21
C ALA A 358 -2.02 0.39 9.97
N ALA A 359 -1.54 1.64 10.11
CA ALA A 359 -0.29 1.99 10.78
C ALA A 359 -0.29 1.64 12.27
N LEU A 360 -1.41 1.80 12.99
CA LEU A 360 -1.51 1.41 14.40
C LEU A 360 -1.45 -0.11 14.64
N ARG A 361 -1.41 -0.91 13.57
CA ARG A 361 -1.28 -2.38 13.61
C ARG A 361 0.09 -2.86 13.13
N ASP A 362 1.06 -1.95 13.02
CA ASP A 362 2.43 -2.24 12.58
C ASP A 362 3.28 -2.77 13.75
N PRO A 363 3.63 -4.07 13.80
CA PRO A 363 4.26 -4.68 14.97
C PRO A 363 5.66 -4.16 15.26
N ASN A 364 6.48 -3.91 14.24
CA ASN A 364 7.84 -3.44 14.47
C ASN A 364 7.81 -2.00 15.02
N THR A 365 6.91 -1.17 14.50
CA THR A 365 6.64 0.17 15.01
C THR A 365 6.08 0.12 16.43
N ALA A 366 5.20 -0.84 16.75
CA ALA A 366 4.72 -1.07 18.12
C ALA A 366 5.87 -1.39 19.08
N GLU A 367 6.81 -2.24 18.67
CA GLU A 367 7.98 -2.60 19.47
C GLU A 367 8.91 -1.41 19.71
N LEU A 368 9.08 -0.54 18.70
CA LEU A 368 9.82 0.71 18.85
C LEU A 368 9.07 1.67 19.78
N ALA A 369 7.75 1.83 19.62
CA ALA A 369 6.92 2.70 20.44
C ALA A 369 6.92 2.28 21.91
N ALA A 370 7.04 0.99 22.22
CA ALA A 370 7.15 0.50 23.59
C ALA A 370 8.40 1.03 24.33
N LYS A 371 9.42 1.48 23.59
CA LYS A 371 10.67 2.09 24.11
C LYS A 371 10.57 3.62 24.21
N VAL A 372 9.51 4.23 23.67
CA VAL A 372 9.28 5.68 23.68
C VAL A 372 8.64 6.09 25.00
N THR A 373 9.36 6.92 25.76
CA THR A 373 8.90 7.48 27.05
C THR A 373 8.76 9.01 27.01
N THR A 374 9.35 9.64 26.00
CA THR A 374 9.31 11.09 25.78
C THR A 374 9.10 11.42 24.30
N LEU A 375 8.67 12.66 24.00
CA LEU A 375 8.59 13.14 22.61
C LEU A 375 9.98 13.12 21.93
N ASP A 376 11.05 13.38 22.67
CA ASP A 376 12.41 13.36 22.14
C ASP A 376 12.85 11.95 21.73
N ASP A 377 12.42 10.89 22.43
CA ASP A 377 12.67 9.51 22.03
C ASP A 377 12.03 9.22 20.66
N ALA A 378 10.75 9.60 20.49
CA ALA A 378 10.04 9.41 19.24
C ALA A 378 10.67 10.21 18.09
N LEU A 379 11.04 11.48 18.34
CA LEU A 379 11.70 12.32 17.36
C LEU A 379 13.08 11.79 16.98
N SER A 380 13.83 11.24 17.93
CA SER A 380 15.13 10.63 17.66
C SER A 380 15.00 9.42 16.73
N ILE A 381 13.97 8.58 16.93
CA ILE A 381 13.68 7.45 16.02
C ILE A 381 13.42 7.96 14.60
N VAL A 382 12.56 8.98 14.45
CA VAL A 382 12.22 9.52 13.13
C VAL A 382 13.40 10.25 12.47
N HIS A 383 14.22 10.95 13.25
CA HIS A 383 15.40 11.66 12.77
C HIS A 383 16.49 10.70 12.28
N ASN A 384 16.57 9.50 12.85
CA ASN A 384 17.51 8.46 12.43
C ASN A 384 17.12 7.75 11.12
N ILE A 385 15.95 8.06 10.55
CA ILE A 385 15.59 7.59 9.21
C ILE A 385 16.44 8.33 8.17
N GLU A 386 17.42 7.63 7.59
CA GLU A 386 18.45 8.25 6.76
C GLU A 386 17.90 8.73 5.40
N GLY A 387 17.00 7.97 4.79
CA GLY A 387 16.43 8.28 3.49
C GLY A 387 15.30 9.31 3.55
N ASN A 388 15.30 10.24 2.58
CA ASN A 388 14.31 11.33 2.48
C ASN A 388 13.33 11.16 1.29
N SER A 389 13.24 9.95 0.74
CA SER A 389 12.41 9.63 -0.41
C SER A 389 11.41 8.53 -0.09
N SER A 390 10.20 8.66 -0.63
CA SER A 390 9.20 7.58 -0.55
C SER A 390 9.60 6.41 -1.45
N ILE A 391 9.38 5.19 -0.98
CA ILE A 391 9.52 3.96 -1.79
C ILE A 391 8.56 3.94 -3.00
N PHE A 392 7.54 4.79 -3.00
CA PHE A 392 6.59 4.92 -4.12
C PHE A 392 7.02 5.95 -5.16
N GLY A 393 8.12 6.69 -4.94
CA GLY A 393 8.61 7.71 -5.86
C GLY A 393 7.62 8.87 -6.11
N SER A 394 6.58 9.01 -5.27
CA SER A 394 5.51 9.99 -5.43
C SER A 394 5.06 10.54 -4.08
N ARG A 395 4.72 11.83 -4.04
CA ARG A 395 4.11 12.50 -2.88
C ARG A 395 2.60 12.25 -2.75
N ASP A 396 1.98 11.69 -3.79
CA ASP A 396 0.56 11.33 -3.77
C ASP A 396 0.33 9.92 -3.20
N ARG A 397 1.38 9.24 -2.73
CA ARG A 397 1.32 7.90 -2.13
C ARG A 397 2.03 7.87 -0.78
N ILE A 398 1.72 6.86 0.03
CA ILE A 398 2.21 6.79 1.42
C ILE A 398 2.68 5.39 1.86
N ALA A 399 3.93 5.30 2.32
CA ALA A 399 4.48 4.16 3.03
C ALA A 399 3.96 4.07 4.47
N LEU A 400 3.76 2.86 4.97
CA LEU A 400 3.44 2.63 6.37
C LEU A 400 4.68 2.78 7.27
N PRO A 401 4.50 3.07 8.57
CA PRO A 401 5.60 3.13 9.53
C PRO A 401 6.57 1.95 9.49
N ASP A 402 6.08 0.70 9.43
CA ASP A 402 6.97 -0.47 9.33
C ASP A 402 7.80 -0.46 8.03
N GLU A 403 7.24 0.04 6.93
CA GLU A 403 7.95 0.17 5.65
C GLU A 403 9.02 1.27 5.74
N VAL A 404 8.71 2.41 6.36
CA VAL A 404 9.68 3.51 6.58
C VAL A 404 10.85 3.04 7.44
N VAL A 405 10.55 2.35 8.53
CA VAL A 405 11.57 1.81 9.46
C VAL A 405 12.40 0.74 8.77
N TYR A 406 11.77 -0.23 8.09
CA TYR A 406 12.48 -1.35 7.48
C TYR A 406 13.38 -0.92 6.31
N PHE A 407 12.87 -0.08 5.41
CA PHE A 407 13.65 0.42 4.27
C PHE A 407 14.55 1.61 4.60
N ASN A 408 14.50 2.09 5.86
CA ASN A 408 15.24 3.24 6.36
C ASN A 408 15.11 4.50 5.46
N THR A 409 13.91 4.74 4.95
CA THR A 409 13.63 5.88 4.07
C THR A 409 12.17 6.29 4.14
N GLY A 410 11.91 7.58 4.06
CA GLY A 410 10.56 8.10 3.91
C GLY A 410 10.57 9.60 3.58
N HIS A 411 9.56 10.05 2.85
CA HIS A 411 9.31 11.48 2.69
C HIS A 411 8.60 12.05 3.94
N GLU A 412 8.46 13.37 4.01
CA GLU A 412 7.94 14.11 5.16
C GLU A 412 6.59 13.59 5.67
N ALA A 413 5.65 13.27 4.78
CA ALA A 413 4.34 12.71 5.15
C ALA A 413 4.44 11.35 5.83
N GLU A 414 5.37 10.51 5.39
CA GLU A 414 5.60 9.16 5.89
C GLU A 414 6.31 9.21 7.25
N LYS A 415 7.28 10.13 7.40
CA LYS A 415 7.91 10.43 8.69
C LYS A 415 6.94 11.04 9.70
N ALA A 416 6.01 11.88 9.26
CA ALA A 416 4.94 12.41 10.11
C ALA A 416 3.98 11.30 10.57
N LEU A 417 3.62 10.38 9.68
CA LEU A 417 2.83 9.19 10.02
C LEU A 417 3.56 8.26 10.99
N LEU A 418 4.88 8.05 10.81
CA LEU A 418 5.72 7.29 11.75
C LEU A 418 5.74 7.96 13.13
N LEU A 419 6.03 9.26 13.20
CA LEU A 419 6.04 10.03 14.46
C LEU A 419 4.69 9.92 15.17
N TYR A 420 3.60 10.15 14.44
CA TYR A 420 2.25 10.04 14.98
C TYR A 420 1.97 8.66 15.55
N THR A 421 2.30 7.60 14.80
CA THR A 421 2.10 6.21 15.21
C THR A 421 2.92 5.86 16.46
N LEU A 422 4.20 6.24 16.51
CA LEU A 422 5.07 6.05 17.68
C LEU A 422 4.46 6.69 18.94
N LEU A 423 4.03 7.95 18.83
CA LEU A 423 3.41 8.68 19.93
C LEU A 423 2.10 8.02 20.40
N ARG A 424 1.23 7.62 19.46
CA ARG A 424 -0.05 6.97 19.74
C ARG A 424 0.08 5.60 20.40
N MET A 425 1.15 4.86 20.11
CA MET A 425 1.41 3.52 20.64
C MET A 425 2.36 3.53 21.85
N SER A 426 2.90 4.69 22.22
CA SER A 426 3.80 4.86 23.36
C SER A 426 3.07 4.82 24.71
N SER A 427 3.86 4.81 25.79
CA SER A 427 3.37 4.88 27.18
C SER A 427 3.19 6.30 27.72
N ILE A 428 3.35 7.34 26.88
CA ILE A 428 3.31 8.74 27.31
C ILE A 428 1.89 9.11 27.74
N GLU A 429 1.70 9.42 29.03
CA GLU A 429 0.42 9.85 29.57
C GLU A 429 0.07 11.30 29.16
N ASN A 430 -1.23 11.60 29.05
CA ASN A 430 -1.76 12.93 28.74
C ASN A 430 -1.21 13.56 27.44
N LEU A 431 -0.92 12.70 26.46
CA LEU A 431 -0.47 13.11 25.14
C LEU A 431 -1.65 13.23 24.17
N ASP A 432 -2.02 14.46 23.82
CA ASP A 432 -2.91 14.72 22.69
C ASP A 432 -2.08 14.86 21.42
N SER A 433 -2.45 14.12 20.37
CA SER A 433 -1.74 14.20 19.08
C SER A 433 -2.67 14.13 17.88
N SER A 434 -2.36 14.91 16.85
CA SER A 434 -3.09 14.93 15.58
C SER A 434 -2.12 15.00 14.40
N LEU A 435 -2.35 14.17 13.38
CA LEU A 435 -1.56 14.15 12.15
C LEU A 435 -2.16 15.11 11.12
N LEU A 436 -1.34 15.99 10.54
CA LEU A 436 -1.71 16.84 9.42
C LEU A 436 -0.85 16.49 8.22
N LEU A 437 -1.47 15.89 7.20
CA LEU A 437 -0.85 15.61 5.91
C LEU A 437 -1.24 16.71 4.92
N MET A 438 -0.28 17.50 4.45
CA MET A 438 -0.50 18.53 3.43
C MET A 438 0.43 18.29 2.25
N LYS A 439 0.11 18.91 1.12
CA LYS A 439 0.82 18.69 -0.16
C LYS A 439 2.31 19.05 -0.08
N ASP A 440 2.63 20.12 0.63
CA ASP A 440 3.97 20.71 0.65
C ASP A 440 4.70 20.51 1.97
N HIS A 441 3.98 20.21 3.05
CA HIS A 441 4.53 19.91 4.37
C HIS A 441 3.57 19.00 5.16
N SER A 442 4.07 18.25 6.13
CA SER A 442 3.29 17.39 7.01
C SER A 442 3.85 17.49 8.43
N LEU A 443 2.97 17.50 9.42
CA LEU A 443 3.35 17.72 10.81
C LEU A 443 2.47 16.92 11.76
N VAL A 444 2.95 16.79 13.00
CA VAL A 444 2.15 16.26 14.10
C VAL A 444 1.91 17.39 15.09
N MET A 445 0.65 17.67 15.40
CA MET A 445 0.31 18.52 16.54
C MET A 445 0.45 17.67 17.79
N VAL A 446 1.23 18.13 18.77
CA VAL A 446 1.42 17.46 20.07
C VAL A 446 1.06 18.44 21.17
N ASN A 447 0.01 18.15 21.94
CA ASN A 447 -0.54 19.04 22.97
C ASN A 447 -0.74 20.49 22.46
N GLY A 448 -1.27 20.61 21.24
CA GLY A 448 -1.51 21.89 20.56
C GLY A 448 -0.27 22.58 19.97
N ARG A 449 0.91 21.96 20.01
CA ARG A 449 2.15 22.50 19.41
C ARG A 449 2.49 21.77 18.11
N PRO A 450 2.84 22.48 17.02
CA PRO A 450 3.27 21.83 15.79
C PRO A 450 4.68 21.25 15.94
N VAL A 451 4.82 19.99 15.57
CA VAL A 451 6.09 19.25 15.54
C VAL A 451 6.33 18.79 14.10
N TYR A 452 7.41 19.29 13.50
CA TYR A 452 7.83 18.89 12.16
C TYR A 452 8.88 17.78 12.28
N PRO A 453 8.65 16.61 11.67
CA PRO A 453 9.59 15.49 11.75
C PRO A 453 11.03 15.83 11.34
N GLU A 454 11.18 16.75 10.39
CA GLU A 454 12.49 17.13 9.80
C GLU A 454 13.22 18.23 10.59
N SER A 455 12.57 18.91 11.52
CA SER A 455 13.15 20.09 12.21
C SER A 455 13.76 19.78 13.58
N TYR A 456 14.09 18.52 13.86
CA TYR A 456 14.63 18.12 15.16
C TYR A 456 15.99 18.78 15.42
N VAL A 457 16.09 19.51 16.52
CA VAL A 457 17.35 19.97 17.11
C VAL A 457 17.38 19.40 18.52
N SER A 458 18.35 18.54 18.81
CA SER A 458 18.50 17.96 20.14
C SER A 458 18.81 19.07 21.14
N PHE A 459 17.90 19.30 22.09
CA PHE A 459 18.18 20.14 23.24
C PHE A 459 18.95 19.30 24.26
N GLU A 460 20.27 19.18 24.07
CA GLU A 460 21.12 18.78 25.19
C GLU A 460 20.92 19.79 26.33
N ARG A 461 20.57 19.26 27.51
CA ARG A 461 20.32 20.04 28.71
C ARG A 461 21.54 20.91 29.03
N ASP A 462 21.40 22.21 28.85
CA ASP A 462 22.17 23.18 29.63
C ASP A 462 21.21 24.13 30.35
N GLU A 463 21.14 23.94 31.66
CA GLU A 463 20.27 24.63 32.61
C GLU A 463 20.69 26.10 32.87
N LYS A 464 21.31 26.76 31.89
CA LYS A 464 21.86 28.12 32.03
C LYS A 464 21.68 28.98 30.79
N THR A 465 20.44 29.40 30.54
CA THR A 465 20.16 30.78 30.11
C THR A 465 18.67 31.06 30.21
N VAL A 466 18.25 31.60 31.37
CA VAL A 466 17.02 32.39 31.46
C VAL A 466 17.29 33.72 30.74
N GLY A 467 16.56 33.99 29.67
CA GLY A 467 16.40 35.36 29.15
C GLY A 467 16.39 35.54 27.64
N ALA A 468 15.24 35.28 27.02
CA ALA A 468 14.60 36.20 26.06
C ALA A 468 13.24 35.63 25.65
N ALA A 469 12.15 36.37 25.90
CA ALA A 469 10.82 36.01 25.42
C ALA A 469 10.76 36.10 23.88
N PRO A 470 10.03 35.21 23.17
CA PRO A 470 9.82 35.37 21.75
C PRO A 470 8.97 36.62 21.51
N THR A 471 9.45 37.51 20.64
CA THR A 471 8.76 38.74 20.24
C THR A 471 7.48 38.37 19.49
N THR A 472 6.32 38.78 20.01
CA THR A 472 5.02 38.58 19.37
C THR A 472 4.92 39.44 18.10
N ILE A 473 5.06 38.81 16.93
CA ILE A 473 4.89 39.47 15.63
C ILE A 473 3.37 39.63 15.35
N SER A 474 2.91 40.87 15.15
CA SER A 474 1.52 41.16 14.75
C SER A 474 1.31 40.83 13.27
N LEU A 475 0.36 39.94 12.97
CA LEU A 475 0.04 39.50 11.61
C LEU A 475 -1.08 40.31 10.94
N SER A 476 -1.75 41.20 11.68
CA SER A 476 -2.73 42.12 11.10
C SER A 476 -2.04 43.40 10.63
N ALA A 477 -2.20 43.76 9.35
CA ALA A 477 -1.71 45.00 8.78
C ALA A 477 -2.82 45.74 8.02
N ILE A 478 -2.80 47.07 8.10
CA ILE A 478 -3.68 47.93 7.34
C ILE A 478 -2.97 48.27 6.02
N ILE A 479 -3.50 47.82 4.88
CA ILE A 479 -2.98 48.16 3.55
C ILE A 479 -3.71 49.39 3.00
N THR A 480 -2.95 50.36 2.51
CA THR A 480 -3.49 51.58 1.91
C THR A 480 -3.20 51.61 0.41
N CYS A 481 -4.25 51.67 -0.41
CA CYS A 481 -4.10 51.74 -1.86
C CYS A 481 -3.56 53.12 -2.28
N PRO A 482 -2.38 53.20 -2.93
CA PRO A 482 -1.80 54.48 -3.34
C PRO A 482 -2.57 55.18 -4.48
N LYS A 483 -3.52 54.48 -5.11
CA LYS A 483 -4.27 54.97 -6.27
C LYS A 483 -5.59 55.64 -5.91
N CYS A 484 -6.31 55.09 -4.94
CA CYS A 484 -7.63 55.60 -4.53
C CYS A 484 -7.72 55.97 -3.05
N GLY A 485 -6.66 55.75 -2.27
CA GLY A 485 -6.63 56.03 -0.82
C GLY A 485 -7.47 55.06 0.03
N PHE A 486 -8.06 54.02 -0.57
CA PHE A 486 -8.82 53.02 0.17
C PHE A 486 -7.94 52.23 1.13
N VAL A 487 -8.45 51.98 2.33
CA VAL A 487 -7.73 51.37 3.43
C VAL A 487 -8.45 50.10 3.85
N LYS A 488 -7.74 48.98 4.01
CA LYS A 488 -8.30 47.70 4.43
C LYS A 488 -7.40 46.98 5.42
N ALA A 489 -7.99 46.40 6.46
CA ALA A 489 -7.27 45.49 7.35
C ALA A 489 -7.14 44.12 6.67
N GLU A 490 -5.91 43.60 6.59
CA GLU A 490 -5.57 42.33 5.97
C GLU A 490 -4.68 41.51 6.91
N GLN A 491 -4.84 40.19 6.85
CA GLN A 491 -3.93 39.28 7.56
C GLN A 491 -2.74 38.96 6.66
N MET A 492 -1.54 39.27 7.14
CA MET A 492 -0.29 38.98 6.46
C MET A 492 0.01 37.49 6.53
N PRO A 493 0.31 36.83 5.40
CA PRO A 493 0.82 35.47 5.41
C PRO A 493 2.16 35.42 6.17
N THR A 494 2.32 34.45 7.06
CA THR A 494 3.57 34.22 7.80
C THR A 494 4.62 33.46 6.99
N ASN A 495 4.21 32.83 5.89
CA ASN A 495 5.01 31.92 5.09
C ASN A 495 5.27 32.39 3.66
N ALA A 496 4.84 33.59 3.27
CA ALA A 496 5.03 34.09 1.91
C ALA A 496 5.06 35.63 1.82
N CYS A 497 5.92 36.14 0.92
CA CYS A 497 5.91 37.54 0.49
C CYS A 497 4.74 37.75 -0.51
N VAL A 498 3.78 38.62 -0.18
CA VAL A 498 2.70 38.98 -1.12
C VAL A 498 3.22 40.02 -2.13
N PHE A 499 3.58 39.56 -3.32
CA PHE A 499 4.16 40.43 -4.36
C PHE A 499 3.10 41.14 -5.22
N PHE A 500 1.89 40.59 -5.30
CA PHE A 500 0.78 41.21 -6.03
C PHE A 500 -0.44 41.28 -5.12
N TYR A 501 -1.07 42.45 -5.05
CA TYR A 501 -2.28 42.67 -4.26
C TYR A 501 -3.28 43.51 -5.04
N GLU A 502 -4.48 42.98 -5.26
CA GLU A 502 -5.56 43.70 -5.95
C GLU A 502 -6.36 44.53 -4.95
N CYS A 503 -6.49 45.83 -5.19
CA CYS A 503 -7.30 46.70 -4.34
C CYS A 503 -8.79 46.36 -4.49
N THR A 504 -9.46 45.96 -3.42
CA THR A 504 -10.89 45.59 -3.48
C THR A 504 -11.86 46.75 -3.77
N ASN A 505 -11.38 48.00 -3.82
CA ASN A 505 -12.21 49.17 -4.14
C ASN A 505 -12.05 49.65 -5.60
N CYS A 506 -10.81 49.78 -6.09
CA CYS A 506 -10.54 50.26 -7.46
C CYS A 506 -10.05 49.18 -8.42
N LEU A 507 -9.86 47.94 -7.93
CA LEU A 507 -9.39 46.76 -8.67
C LEU A 507 -7.99 46.89 -9.28
N ASP A 508 -7.21 47.91 -8.91
CA ASP A 508 -5.84 48.06 -9.40
C ASP A 508 -4.88 47.06 -8.72
N LEU A 509 -3.95 46.52 -9.50
CA LEU A 509 -3.00 45.50 -9.05
C LEU A 509 -1.70 46.16 -8.56
N LEU A 510 -1.52 46.17 -7.23
CA LEU A 510 -0.36 46.77 -6.58
C LEU A 510 0.86 45.84 -6.62
N LYS A 511 2.04 46.44 -6.78
CA LYS A 511 3.36 45.79 -6.71
C LYS A 511 4.25 46.54 -5.71
N PRO A 512 5.21 45.87 -5.03
CA PRO A 512 6.14 46.52 -4.12
C PRO A 512 6.92 47.64 -4.80
N LEU A 513 7.30 48.65 -4.02
CA LEU A 513 8.24 49.68 -4.44
C LEU A 513 9.65 49.07 -4.57
N PRO A 514 10.52 49.63 -5.42
CA PRO A 514 11.91 49.20 -5.50
C PRO A 514 12.59 49.23 -4.13
N GLY A 515 13.13 48.09 -3.68
CA GLY A 515 13.76 47.92 -2.37
C GLY A 515 12.91 47.24 -1.29
N ASP A 516 11.65 46.89 -1.59
CA ASP A 516 10.75 46.20 -0.65
C ASP A 516 10.43 44.75 -1.04
N CYS A 517 10.27 43.89 -0.02
CA CYS A 517 10.01 42.44 -0.13
C CYS A 517 8.62 42.12 -0.72
N CYS A 518 7.60 42.93 -0.40
CA CYS A 518 6.20 42.61 -0.64
C CYS A 518 5.33 43.88 -0.52
N VAL A 519 4.06 43.80 -0.92
CA VAL A 519 3.14 44.94 -0.92
C VAL A 519 2.87 45.51 0.47
N PHE A 520 3.02 44.70 1.53
CA PHE A 520 2.85 45.15 2.92
C PHE A 520 4.02 46.01 3.39
N CYS A 521 5.25 45.75 2.93
CA CYS A 521 6.37 46.62 3.24
C CYS A 521 6.28 47.97 2.55
N SER A 522 5.67 48.04 1.37
CA SER A 522 5.53 49.29 0.63
C SER A 522 4.29 50.10 1.02
N TYR A 523 3.17 49.44 1.34
CA TYR A 523 1.87 50.11 1.52
C TYR A 523 1.12 49.70 2.79
N GLY A 524 1.71 48.87 3.64
CA GLY A 524 1.13 48.38 4.89
C GLY A 524 1.53 49.22 6.10
N SER A 525 0.71 49.18 7.15
CA SER A 525 0.99 49.86 8.44
C SER A 525 2.07 49.18 9.28
N VAL A 526 2.40 47.90 8.99
CA VAL A 526 3.40 47.08 9.67
C VAL A 526 4.21 46.32 8.61
N GLN A 527 5.52 46.16 8.84
CA GLN A 527 6.41 45.48 7.90
C GLN A 527 6.17 43.96 7.83
N CYS A 528 6.60 43.35 6.71
CA CYS A 528 6.52 41.90 6.48
C CYS A 528 7.22 41.13 7.61
N PRO A 529 6.64 40.02 8.14
CA PRO A 529 7.20 39.28 9.27
C PRO A 529 8.70 38.96 9.17
N PRO A 530 9.26 38.60 8.00
CA PRO A 530 10.71 38.37 7.88
C PRO A 530 11.57 39.63 8.12
N LYS A 531 11.15 40.82 7.63
CA LYS A 531 11.84 42.10 7.93
C LYS A 531 11.70 42.46 9.41
N GLY A 532 10.53 42.26 10.01
CA GLY A 532 10.28 42.54 11.43
C GLY A 532 11.06 41.66 12.40
N ALA A 533 11.46 40.45 11.98
CA ALA A 533 12.27 39.51 12.75
C ALA A 533 13.79 39.67 12.52
N GLY A 534 14.24 40.63 11.71
CA GLY A 534 15.66 40.84 11.40
C GLY A 534 16.27 39.80 10.45
N ASN A 535 15.45 38.97 9.79
CA ASN A 535 15.90 37.97 8.84
C ASN A 535 16.09 38.58 7.44
N VAL A 536 16.98 38.00 6.64
CA VAL A 536 17.10 38.32 5.21
C VAL A 536 15.78 37.93 4.54
N CYS A 537 15.11 38.91 3.95
CA CYS A 537 13.78 38.74 3.40
C CYS A 537 13.88 38.33 1.93
N CYS A 538 13.21 37.23 1.54
CA CYS A 538 12.95 36.80 0.16
C CYS A 538 14.08 37.21 -0.84
#